data_AF-A0A9W7W197-F1
#
_entry.id   AF-A0A9W7W197-F1
#
_cell.length_a   1.000
_cell.length_b   1.000
_cell.length_c   1.000
_cell.angle_alpha   90.00
_cell.angle_beta   90.00
_cell.angle_gamma   90.00
#
_symmetry.space_group_name_H-M   'P 1'
#
loop_
_entity.id
_entity.type
_entity.pdbx_description
1 polymer ?
#
loop_
_entity_poly.entity_id
_entity_poly.type
_entity_poly.pdbx_seq_one_letter_code
_entity_poly.pdbx_strand_id
1 'polypeptide(L)'
;MPTLSTTDFYQDKEYSDVILKYSDRTFHAHKFIICRASEYFKKLCGPGSAFAESEAKVIELKDDTVDALDAVLRYIYTGKYCSEEDGEEYQKRSWEFNIDVSITANKYMIDTLSKIAWEECKSLINRLTDVQEVFDALEKMPEYEGYDASFSEIAANLREKHLKSLLKLPAFRAQMETNTEDMWKMIERLSFASSIPSPRHPHHQNIQTTYHEVGKYSSPPFLPSIDSSGRGIRRPRSSAPFRPVLKGSEE
;
A
#
# COMPACT_ATOMS: atom_id res chain seq x y z
N MET A 1 -36.44 -10.19 14.35
CA MET A 1 -35.89 -10.90 13.18
C MET A 1 -34.42 -11.13 13.45
N PRO A 2 -33.87 -12.34 13.34
CA PRO A 2 -32.42 -12.50 13.35
C PRO A 2 -31.82 -11.69 12.20
N THR A 3 -30.83 -10.85 12.50
CA THR A 3 -30.06 -10.12 11.51
C THR A 3 -28.89 -10.98 11.08
N LEU A 4 -28.82 -11.33 9.79
CA LEU A 4 -27.70 -12.08 9.24
C LEU A 4 -26.47 -11.16 9.22
N SER A 5 -25.43 -11.49 9.98
CA SER A 5 -24.17 -10.74 9.98
C SER A 5 -23.22 -11.37 8.97
N THR A 6 -22.55 -10.56 8.15
CA THR A 6 -21.49 -11.07 7.26
C THR A 6 -20.29 -11.57 8.05
N THR A 7 -20.06 -11.08 9.27
CA THR A 7 -18.94 -11.50 10.13
C THR A 7 -18.92 -13.00 10.39
N ASP A 8 -20.08 -13.62 10.56
CA ASP A 8 -20.21 -15.05 10.88
C ASP A 8 -19.74 -15.95 9.72
N PHE A 9 -19.64 -15.41 8.50
CA PHE A 9 -19.21 -16.13 7.30
C PHE A 9 -17.74 -15.92 6.94
N TYR A 10 -16.99 -15.12 7.71
CA TYR A 10 -15.58 -14.91 7.42
C TYR A 10 -14.79 -16.21 7.62
N GLN A 11 -14.16 -16.68 6.53
CA GLN A 11 -13.47 -17.98 6.45
C GLN A 11 -14.35 -19.20 6.74
N ASP A 12 -15.68 -19.05 6.74
CA ASP A 12 -16.58 -20.18 6.88
C ASP A 12 -16.45 -21.10 5.66
N LYS A 13 -16.22 -22.39 5.92
CA LYS A 13 -16.02 -23.41 4.89
C LYS A 13 -17.32 -24.00 4.40
N GLU A 14 -18.34 -24.07 5.27
CA GLU A 14 -19.58 -24.80 5.02
C GLU A 14 -20.37 -24.17 3.87
N TYR A 15 -20.44 -22.85 3.84
CA TYR A 15 -21.19 -22.09 2.83
C TYR A 15 -20.31 -21.42 1.77
N SER A 16 -18.98 -21.59 1.82
CA SER A 16 -18.07 -21.03 0.82
C SER A 16 -18.29 -21.63 -0.57
N ASP A 17 -18.33 -20.76 -1.59
CA ASP A 17 -18.46 -21.12 -3.00
C ASP A 17 -17.19 -20.80 -3.82
N VAL A 18 -16.17 -20.22 -3.17
CA VAL A 18 -14.86 -19.95 -3.76
C VAL A 18 -13.74 -20.06 -2.74
N ILE A 19 -12.59 -20.54 -3.20
CA ILE A 19 -11.33 -20.55 -2.47
C ILE A 19 -10.38 -19.57 -3.14
N LEU A 20 -9.93 -18.56 -2.41
CA LEU A 20 -8.86 -17.66 -2.86
C LEU A 20 -7.53 -18.24 -2.37
N LYS A 21 -6.61 -18.49 -3.31
CA LYS A 21 -5.25 -18.94 -3.00
C LYS A 21 -4.28 -17.79 -3.18
N TYR A 22 -3.40 -17.63 -2.20
CA TYR A 22 -2.32 -16.67 -2.28
C TYR A 22 -1.07 -17.26 -1.62
N SER A 23 0.01 -17.42 -2.39
CA SER A 23 1.18 -18.20 -1.98
C SER A 23 0.76 -19.57 -1.44
N ASP A 24 1.13 -19.90 -0.20
CA ASP A 24 0.81 -21.18 0.44
C ASP A 24 -0.46 -21.10 1.32
N ARG A 25 -1.15 -19.94 1.35
CA ARG A 25 -2.38 -19.75 2.14
C ARG A 25 -3.64 -19.87 1.28
N THR A 26 -4.70 -20.34 1.93
CA THR A 26 -6.02 -20.55 1.32
C THR A 26 -7.10 -19.88 2.16
N PHE A 27 -7.95 -19.09 1.51
CA PHE A 27 -9.06 -18.40 2.15
C PHE A 27 -10.39 -18.90 1.58
N HIS A 28 -11.27 -19.37 2.46
CA HIS A 28 -12.63 -19.71 2.09
C HIS A 28 -13.46 -18.42 2.05
N ALA A 29 -14.16 -18.21 0.94
CA ALA A 29 -14.91 -17.00 0.70
C ALA A 29 -16.21 -17.26 -0.06
N HIS A 30 -17.01 -16.20 -0.18
CA HIS A 30 -18.33 -16.20 -0.76
C HIS A 30 -18.35 -15.18 -1.90
N LYS A 31 -18.53 -15.63 -3.16
CA LYS A 31 -18.53 -14.78 -4.36
C LYS A 31 -19.52 -13.63 -4.21
N PHE A 32 -20.70 -13.89 -3.67
CA PHE A 32 -21.71 -12.85 -3.44
C PHE A 32 -21.17 -11.70 -2.58
N ILE A 33 -20.46 -11.99 -1.49
CA ILE A 33 -19.94 -11.00 -0.54
C ILE A 33 -18.77 -10.24 -1.18
N ILE A 34 -17.76 -10.94 -1.68
CA ILE A 34 -16.54 -10.30 -2.21
C ILE A 34 -16.82 -9.49 -3.48
N CYS A 35 -17.70 -9.95 -4.37
CA CYS A 35 -18.09 -9.19 -5.57
C CYS A 35 -18.95 -7.98 -5.24
N ARG A 36 -19.68 -7.98 -4.12
CA ARG A 36 -20.46 -6.81 -3.69
C ARG A 36 -19.58 -5.72 -3.10
N ALA A 37 -18.49 -6.12 -2.46
CA ALA A 37 -17.54 -5.22 -1.80
C ALA A 37 -16.42 -4.71 -2.73
N SER A 38 -16.15 -5.40 -3.84
CA SER A 38 -15.01 -5.11 -4.72
C SER A 38 -15.40 -5.22 -6.20
N GLU A 39 -15.23 -4.12 -6.93
CA GLU A 39 -15.42 -4.12 -8.40
C GLU A 39 -14.36 -4.97 -9.11
N TYR A 40 -13.18 -5.17 -8.51
CA TYR A 40 -12.19 -6.12 -9.00
C TYR A 40 -12.75 -7.55 -8.98
N PHE A 41 -13.23 -8.03 -7.83
CA PHE A 41 -13.77 -9.38 -7.73
C PHE A 41 -15.04 -9.56 -8.55
N LYS A 42 -15.89 -8.52 -8.64
CA LYS A 42 -17.06 -8.54 -9.52
C LYS A 42 -16.70 -8.75 -10.99
N LYS A 43 -15.64 -8.10 -11.48
CA LYS A 43 -15.15 -8.32 -12.84
C LYS A 43 -14.49 -9.69 -12.99
N LEU A 44 -13.72 -10.13 -11.99
CA LEU A 44 -12.97 -11.38 -12.04
C LEU A 44 -13.88 -12.63 -11.97
N CYS A 45 -14.80 -12.66 -11.01
CA CYS A 45 -15.61 -13.85 -10.74
C CYS A 45 -17.09 -13.58 -10.45
N GLY A 46 -17.58 -12.36 -10.73
CA GLY A 46 -18.99 -12.02 -10.59
C GLY A 46 -19.85 -12.56 -11.75
N PRO A 47 -21.18 -12.48 -11.62
CA PRO A 47 -22.10 -12.87 -12.68
C PRO A 47 -21.85 -12.10 -13.98
N GLY A 48 -21.79 -12.79 -15.11
CA GLY A 48 -21.53 -12.18 -16.42
C GLY A 48 -20.07 -11.79 -16.68
N SER A 49 -19.15 -12.20 -15.80
CA SER A 49 -17.72 -12.10 -16.05
C SER A 49 -17.31 -12.99 -17.24
N ALA A 50 -16.44 -12.46 -18.10
CA ALA A 50 -15.87 -13.18 -19.23
C ALA A 50 -14.60 -13.98 -18.86
N PHE A 51 -14.18 -13.92 -17.61
CA PHE A 51 -12.99 -14.61 -17.12
C PHE A 51 -13.32 -16.05 -16.70
N ALA A 52 -12.35 -16.96 -16.83
CA ALA A 52 -12.52 -18.37 -16.48
C ALA A 52 -12.76 -18.56 -14.96
N GLU A 53 -12.27 -17.61 -14.16
CA GLU A 53 -12.40 -17.53 -12.71
C GLU A 53 -13.85 -17.39 -12.25
N SER A 54 -14.76 -16.94 -13.12
CA SER A 54 -16.20 -16.88 -12.86
C SER A 54 -16.81 -18.26 -12.54
N GLU A 55 -16.36 -19.30 -13.23
CA GLU A 55 -16.79 -20.70 -13.06
C GLU A 55 -15.86 -21.47 -12.11
N ALA A 56 -14.68 -20.92 -11.82
CA ALA A 56 -13.69 -21.59 -10.97
C ALA A 56 -14.14 -21.63 -9.50
N LYS A 57 -13.84 -22.77 -8.85
CA LYS A 57 -13.93 -22.93 -7.38
C LYS A 57 -12.68 -22.46 -6.66
N VAL A 58 -11.56 -22.34 -7.38
CA VAL A 58 -10.27 -21.92 -6.84
C VAL A 58 -9.73 -20.81 -7.72
N ILE A 59 -9.44 -19.65 -7.12
CA ILE A 59 -8.88 -18.49 -7.79
C ILE A 59 -7.50 -18.23 -7.17
N GLU A 60 -6.46 -18.23 -8.01
CA GLU A 60 -5.10 -17.93 -7.59
C GLU A 60 -4.82 -16.42 -7.76
N LEU A 61 -4.60 -15.75 -6.64
CA LEU A 61 -4.24 -14.34 -6.58
C LEU A 61 -2.70 -14.22 -6.57
N LYS A 62 -2.18 -13.17 -7.20
CA LYS A 62 -0.73 -12.92 -7.36
C LYS A 62 -0.38 -11.54 -6.83
N ASP A 63 0.87 -11.34 -6.42
CA ASP A 63 1.48 -10.02 -6.16
C ASP A 63 0.87 -9.21 -4.98
N ASP A 64 0.82 -9.74 -3.76
CA ASP A 64 0.38 -9.05 -2.53
C ASP A 64 1.19 -9.50 -1.30
N THR A 65 1.00 -8.91 -0.11
CA THR A 65 1.44 -9.57 1.12
C THR A 65 0.30 -10.42 1.67
N VAL A 66 0.63 -11.61 2.16
CA VAL A 66 -0.36 -12.59 2.64
C VAL A 66 -1.23 -11.99 3.75
N ASP A 67 -0.62 -11.21 4.64
CA ASP A 67 -1.31 -10.61 5.79
C ASP A 67 -2.15 -9.38 5.39
N ALA A 68 -1.73 -8.60 4.38
CA ALA A 68 -2.54 -7.52 3.85
C ALA A 68 -3.81 -8.05 3.15
N LEU A 69 -3.69 -9.14 2.39
CA LEU A 69 -4.85 -9.78 1.77
C LEU A 69 -5.83 -10.31 2.82
N ASP A 70 -5.33 -10.96 3.88
CA ASP A 70 -6.18 -11.42 4.98
C ASP A 70 -6.96 -10.26 5.62
N ALA A 71 -6.28 -9.13 5.86
CA ALA A 71 -6.90 -7.93 6.43
C ALA A 71 -7.94 -7.30 5.48
N VAL A 72 -7.67 -7.28 4.18
CA VAL A 72 -8.65 -6.85 3.16
C VAL A 72 -9.88 -7.76 3.16
N LEU A 73 -9.69 -9.08 3.17
CA LEU A 73 -10.79 -10.03 3.24
C LEU A 73 -11.56 -9.87 4.56
N ARG A 74 -10.88 -9.70 5.69
CA ARG A 74 -11.54 -9.46 6.98
C ARG A 74 -12.40 -8.20 6.95
N TYR A 75 -11.89 -7.12 6.37
CA TYR A 75 -12.65 -5.88 6.22
C TYR A 75 -13.92 -6.06 5.40
N ILE A 76 -13.87 -6.82 4.30
CA ILE A 76 -15.04 -7.10 3.46
C ILE A 76 -16.18 -7.73 4.27
N TYR A 77 -15.86 -8.60 5.23
CA TYR A 77 -16.87 -9.33 6.01
C TYR A 77 -17.30 -8.60 7.28
N THR A 78 -16.39 -7.87 7.91
CA THR A 78 -16.58 -7.34 9.28
C THR A 78 -16.61 -5.82 9.37
N GLY A 79 -16.18 -5.12 8.31
CA GLY A 79 -15.95 -3.68 8.32
C GLY A 79 -14.71 -3.25 9.11
N LYS A 80 -13.95 -4.19 9.68
CA LYS A 80 -12.68 -3.96 10.38
C LYS A 80 -11.58 -4.79 9.71
N TYR A 81 -10.44 -4.19 9.43
CA TYR A 81 -9.28 -4.94 8.91
C TYR A 81 -8.39 -5.46 10.03
N CYS A 82 -8.44 -4.83 11.22
CA CYS A 82 -7.79 -5.24 12.47
C CYS A 82 -8.82 -5.81 13.44
N SER A 83 -8.49 -6.87 14.18
CA SER A 83 -9.30 -7.29 15.33
C SER A 83 -8.75 -6.71 16.63
N GLU A 84 -9.61 -6.57 17.62
CA GLU A 84 -9.22 -6.31 19.02
C GLU A 84 -8.84 -7.63 19.73
N GLU A 85 -9.28 -8.77 19.19
CA GLU A 85 -8.99 -10.13 19.68
C GLU A 85 -7.70 -10.71 19.11
N ASP A 86 -7.19 -10.09 18.05
CA ASP A 86 -5.81 -10.22 17.60
C ASP A 86 -4.95 -9.90 18.84
N GLY A 87 -4.21 -10.88 19.38
CA GLY A 87 -3.43 -10.69 20.62
C GLY A 87 -2.41 -9.55 20.53
N GLU A 88 -1.74 -9.19 21.63
CA GLU A 88 -0.82 -8.03 21.68
C GLU A 88 0.21 -8.00 20.53
N GLU A 89 0.65 -9.17 20.06
CA GLU A 89 1.55 -9.33 18.91
C GLU A 89 0.92 -8.89 17.56
N TYR A 90 -0.38 -9.13 17.37
CA TYR A 90 -1.14 -8.71 16.20
C TYR A 90 -1.75 -7.29 16.33
N GLN A 91 -1.85 -6.73 17.54
CA GLN A 91 -2.33 -5.35 17.73
C GLN A 91 -1.29 -4.30 17.32
N LYS A 92 0.00 -4.66 17.31
CA LYS A 92 1.07 -3.78 16.84
C LYS A 92 1.20 -3.82 15.31
N ARG A 93 0.11 -3.53 14.60
CA ARG A 93 0.13 -3.39 13.13
C ARG A 93 0.95 -2.16 12.79
N SER A 94 2.19 -2.41 12.37
CA SER A 94 3.18 -1.39 12.07
C SER A 94 2.72 -0.49 10.92
N TRP A 95 3.42 0.62 10.69
CA TRP A 95 3.09 1.47 9.55
C TRP A 95 3.28 0.72 8.22
N GLU A 96 4.26 -0.20 8.14
CA GLU A 96 4.49 -1.08 6.98
C GLU A 96 3.26 -1.95 6.67
N PHE A 97 2.70 -2.60 7.69
CA PHE A 97 1.47 -3.38 7.52
C PHE A 97 0.33 -2.52 6.97
N ASN A 98 0.17 -1.29 7.48
CA ASN A 98 -0.91 -0.41 7.07
C ASN A 98 -0.73 0.11 5.63
N ILE A 99 0.49 0.39 5.18
CA ILE A 99 0.72 0.72 3.78
C ILE A 99 0.48 -0.48 2.87
N ASP A 100 0.90 -1.69 3.27
CA ASP A 100 0.62 -2.91 2.50
C ASP A 100 -0.88 -3.12 2.34
N VAL A 101 -1.66 -2.99 3.43
CA VAL A 101 -3.13 -3.04 3.37
C VAL A 101 -3.69 -1.95 2.46
N SER A 102 -3.15 -0.74 2.50
CA SER A 102 -3.62 0.35 1.65
C SER A 102 -3.42 0.06 0.16
N ILE A 103 -2.24 -0.44 -0.20
CA ILE A 103 -1.87 -0.83 -1.57
C ILE A 103 -2.73 -2.00 -2.04
N THR A 104 -2.85 -3.05 -1.22
CA THR A 104 -3.65 -4.24 -1.54
C THR A 104 -5.13 -3.88 -1.65
N ALA A 105 -5.68 -3.05 -0.76
CA ALA A 105 -7.06 -2.57 -0.87
C ALA A 105 -7.30 -1.74 -2.13
N ASN A 106 -6.35 -0.88 -2.52
CA ASN A 106 -6.42 -0.12 -3.76
C ASN A 106 -6.46 -1.04 -4.99
N LYS A 107 -5.58 -2.04 -5.02
CA LYS A 107 -5.55 -3.07 -6.07
C LYS A 107 -6.88 -3.80 -6.21
N TYR A 108 -7.51 -4.17 -5.09
CA TYR A 108 -8.83 -4.79 -5.08
C TYR A 108 -9.99 -3.80 -5.20
N MET A 109 -9.73 -2.52 -5.48
CA MET A 109 -10.72 -1.47 -5.67
C MET A 109 -11.66 -1.28 -4.47
N ILE A 110 -11.09 -1.27 -3.26
CA ILE A 110 -11.78 -1.05 -1.99
C ILE A 110 -11.30 0.29 -1.41
N ASP A 111 -11.72 1.38 -2.05
CA ASP A 111 -11.21 2.74 -1.80
C ASP A 111 -11.34 3.17 -0.33
N THR A 112 -12.43 2.78 0.33
CA THR A 112 -12.66 3.13 1.74
C THR A 112 -11.58 2.53 2.64
N LEU A 113 -11.26 1.23 2.47
CA LEU A 113 -10.22 0.58 3.25
C LEU A 113 -8.84 1.15 2.91
N SER A 114 -8.57 1.37 1.61
CA SER A 114 -7.31 1.93 1.16
C SER A 114 -7.01 3.26 1.86
N LYS A 115 -8.01 4.15 1.94
CA LYS A 115 -7.89 5.43 2.65
C LYS A 115 -7.72 5.26 4.16
N ILE A 116 -8.51 4.39 4.80
CA ILE A 116 -8.42 4.17 6.25
C ILE A 116 -7.01 3.67 6.63
N ALA A 117 -6.52 2.65 5.94
CA ALA A 117 -5.19 2.09 6.21
C ALA A 117 -4.08 3.11 5.90
N TRP A 118 -4.26 3.95 4.88
CA TRP A 118 -3.32 5.04 4.59
C TRP A 118 -3.24 6.08 5.71
N GLU A 119 -4.38 6.53 6.23
CA GLU A 119 -4.40 7.48 7.34
C GLU A 119 -3.76 6.90 8.59
N GLU A 120 -3.99 5.61 8.88
CA GLU A 120 -3.35 4.95 10.02
C GLU A 120 -1.84 4.81 9.84
N CYS A 121 -1.37 4.45 8.63
CA CYS A 121 0.05 4.44 8.30
C CYS A 121 0.72 5.80 8.60
N LYS A 122 0.15 6.89 8.08
CA LYS A 122 0.64 8.26 8.35
C LYS A 122 0.62 8.59 9.83
N SER A 123 -0.44 8.24 10.54
CA SER A 123 -0.56 8.45 11.99
C SER A 123 0.55 7.74 12.75
N LEU A 124 0.83 6.48 12.43
CA LEU A 124 1.89 5.69 13.05
C LEU A 124 3.28 6.28 12.79
N ILE A 125 3.58 6.61 11.53
CA ILE A 125 4.85 7.25 11.16
C ILE A 125 5.08 8.54 11.95
N ASN A 126 4.06 9.40 12.04
CA ASN A 126 4.18 10.69 12.74
C ASN A 126 4.36 10.54 14.25
N ARG A 127 3.94 9.40 14.82
CA ARG A 127 4.09 9.05 16.24
C ARG A 127 5.43 8.38 16.56
N LEU A 128 6.25 8.04 15.58
CA LEU A 128 7.60 7.50 15.83
C LEU A 128 8.42 8.52 16.64
N THR A 129 9.04 8.03 17.70
CA THR A 129 9.86 8.83 18.62
C THR A 129 11.23 8.22 18.86
N ASP A 130 11.31 6.89 18.85
CA ASP A 130 12.58 6.18 18.94
C ASP A 130 13.43 6.46 17.70
N VAL A 131 14.70 6.83 17.92
CA VAL A 131 15.57 7.29 16.85
C VAL A 131 15.98 6.16 15.90
N GLN A 132 16.05 4.91 16.40
CA GLN A 132 16.35 3.75 15.59
C GLN A 132 15.14 3.39 14.73
N GLU A 133 13.93 3.34 15.31
CA GLU A 133 12.70 3.10 14.56
C GLU A 133 12.47 4.17 13.47
N VAL A 134 12.79 5.45 13.75
CA VAL A 134 12.75 6.52 12.75
C VAL A 134 13.75 6.28 11.62
N PHE A 135 14.99 5.90 11.95
CA PHE A 135 16.01 5.62 10.95
C PHE A 135 15.61 4.46 10.05
N ASP A 136 15.16 3.35 10.64
CA ASP A 136 14.71 2.16 9.92
C ASP A 136 13.52 2.48 9.02
N ALA A 137 12.59 3.33 9.48
CA ALA A 137 11.46 3.77 8.66
C ALA A 137 11.92 4.60 7.45
N LEU A 138 12.83 5.55 7.64
CA LEU A 138 13.38 6.38 6.56
C LEU A 138 14.15 5.56 5.52
N GLU A 139 14.75 4.44 5.92
CA GLU A 139 15.46 3.53 5.01
C GLU A 139 14.49 2.70 4.16
N LYS A 140 13.35 2.27 4.73
CA LYS A 140 12.34 1.47 4.02
C LYS A 140 11.39 2.28 3.15
N MET A 141 11.08 3.52 3.51
CA MET A 141 10.11 4.37 2.79
C MET A 141 10.31 4.47 1.27
N PRO A 142 11.55 4.53 0.73
CA PRO A 142 11.79 4.50 -0.72
C PRO A 142 11.19 3.31 -1.46
N GLU A 143 11.03 2.16 -0.81
CA GLU A 143 10.37 0.98 -1.39
C GLU A 143 8.89 1.25 -1.76
N TYR A 144 8.28 2.25 -1.09
CA TYR A 144 6.88 2.61 -1.24
C TYR A 144 6.64 3.91 -2.03
N GLU A 145 7.69 4.62 -2.45
CA GLU A 145 7.55 5.92 -3.15
C GLU A 145 6.80 5.81 -4.49
N GLY A 146 6.83 4.64 -5.13
CA GLY A 146 6.09 4.39 -6.37
C GLY A 146 4.56 4.37 -6.21
N TYR A 147 4.05 4.28 -4.98
CA TYR A 147 2.63 4.13 -4.70
C TYR A 147 1.95 5.46 -4.35
N ASP A 148 2.61 6.32 -3.57
CA ASP A 148 2.09 7.64 -3.21
C ASP A 148 3.25 8.65 -3.08
N ALA A 149 3.20 9.70 -3.92
CA ALA A 149 4.21 10.76 -3.95
C ALA A 149 4.32 11.53 -2.62
N SER A 150 3.31 11.44 -1.74
CA SER A 150 3.37 12.05 -0.42
C SER A 150 4.33 11.34 0.53
N PHE A 151 4.79 10.10 0.25
CA PHE A 151 5.81 9.43 1.04
C PHE A 151 7.12 10.21 1.12
N SER A 152 7.58 10.78 0.01
CA SER A 152 8.81 11.57 0.00
C SER A 152 8.70 12.80 0.92
N GLU A 153 7.51 13.43 0.97
CA GLU A 153 7.25 14.57 1.84
C GLU A 153 7.12 14.14 3.31
N ILE A 154 6.47 13.01 3.59
CA ILE A 154 6.39 12.42 4.94
C ILE A 154 7.80 12.07 5.44
N ALA A 155 8.62 11.42 4.61
CA ALA A 155 9.99 11.07 4.93
C ALA A 155 10.84 12.33 5.21
N ALA A 156 10.68 13.38 4.40
CA ALA A 156 11.38 14.64 4.62
C ALA A 156 10.99 15.29 5.96
N ASN A 157 9.69 15.34 6.28
CA ASN A 157 9.20 15.91 7.54
C ASN A 157 9.65 15.09 8.75
N LEU A 158 9.62 13.76 8.66
CA LEU A 158 10.11 12.87 9.72
C LEU A 158 11.62 13.08 9.95
N ARG A 159 12.40 13.15 8.87
CA ARG A 159 13.85 13.38 8.92
C ARG A 159 14.17 14.74 9.54
N GLU A 160 13.47 15.80 9.15
CA GLU A 160 13.67 17.14 9.69
C GLU A 160 13.35 17.20 11.19
N LYS A 161 12.20 16.65 11.59
CA LYS A 161 11.77 16.57 12.99
C LYS A 161 12.79 15.86 13.89
N HIS A 162 13.45 14.82 13.38
CA HIS A 162 14.40 13.99 14.15
C HIS A 162 15.89 14.24 13.81
N LEU A 163 16.21 15.24 12.98
CA LEU A 163 17.54 15.45 12.38
C LEU A 163 18.68 15.46 13.41
N LYS A 164 18.52 16.20 14.50
CA LYS A 164 19.55 16.32 15.54
C LYS A 164 19.87 14.99 16.22
N SER A 165 18.88 14.12 16.35
CA SER A 165 19.04 12.80 16.95
C SER A 165 19.60 11.81 15.93
N LEU A 166 19.11 11.86 14.69
CA LEU A 166 19.62 11.06 13.57
C LEU A 166 21.11 11.32 13.32
N LEU A 167 21.55 12.58 13.34
CA LEU A 167 22.98 12.94 13.21
C LEU A 167 23.87 12.40 14.33
N LYS A 168 23.32 11.86 15.43
CA LYS A 168 24.10 11.19 16.48
C LYS A 168 24.26 9.69 16.22
N LEU A 169 23.43 9.10 15.36
CA LEU A 169 23.49 7.69 15.00
C LEU A 169 24.66 7.43 14.03
N PRO A 170 25.57 6.49 14.34
CA PRO A 170 26.65 6.11 13.44
C PRO A 170 26.14 5.59 12.09
N ALA A 171 25.07 4.79 12.09
CA ALA A 171 24.46 4.23 10.87
C ALA A 171 23.97 5.32 9.92
N PHE A 172 23.26 6.33 10.45
CA PHE A 172 22.82 7.47 9.67
C PHE A 172 23.99 8.27 9.09
N ARG A 173 25.06 8.49 9.86
CA ARG A 173 26.27 9.17 9.35
C ARG A 173 26.92 8.40 8.20
N ALA A 174 27.08 7.09 8.36
CA ALA A 174 27.67 6.24 7.32
C ALA A 174 26.83 6.24 6.03
N GLN A 175 25.49 6.26 6.16
CA GLN A 175 24.60 6.38 5.01
C GLN A 175 24.80 7.72 4.28
N MET A 176 24.87 8.84 5.03
CA MET A 176 25.07 10.17 4.47
C MET A 176 26.43 10.32 3.77
N GLU A 177 27.47 9.69 4.29
CA GLU A 177 28.80 9.66 3.66
C GLU A 177 28.78 8.90 2.32
N THR A 178 27.93 7.88 2.20
CA THR A 178 27.82 7.03 1.00
C THR A 178 26.93 7.66 -0.08
N ASN A 179 25.86 8.36 0.32
CA ASN A 179 24.94 9.02 -0.61
C ASN A 179 25.04 10.55 -0.52
N THR A 180 26.00 11.11 -1.26
CA THR A 180 26.26 12.56 -1.26
C THR A 180 25.10 13.37 -1.85
N GLU A 181 24.31 12.79 -2.77
CA GLU A 181 23.16 13.47 -3.39
C GLU A 181 22.04 13.73 -2.36
N ASP A 182 21.74 12.74 -1.51
CA ASP A 182 20.76 12.90 -0.43
C ASP A 182 21.22 13.93 0.60
N MET A 183 22.53 13.99 0.87
CA MET A 183 23.12 15.02 1.72
C MET A 183 22.88 16.43 1.17
N TRP A 184 23.13 16.64 -0.12
CA TRP A 184 22.90 17.93 -0.75
C TRP A 184 21.42 18.33 -0.77
N LYS A 185 20.52 17.40 -1.13
CA LYS A 185 19.06 17.63 -1.05
C LYS A 185 18.62 18.06 0.35
N MET A 186 19.19 17.44 1.38
CA MET A 186 18.90 17.79 2.77
C MET A 186 19.41 19.20 3.13
N ILE A 187 20.64 19.56 2.75
CA ILE A 187 21.23 20.88 3.01
C ILE A 187 20.41 21.98 2.32
N GLU A 188 20.04 21.78 1.05
CA GLU A 188 19.20 22.73 0.31
C GLU A 188 17.88 22.95 1.04
N ARG A 189 17.15 21.88 1.38
CA ARG A 189 15.86 21.98 2.07
C ARG A 189 15.95 22.76 3.39
N LEU A 190 16.98 22.52 4.20
CA LEU A 190 17.19 23.22 5.46
C LEU A 190 17.58 24.70 5.26
N SER A 191 18.35 25.00 4.22
CA SER A 191 18.72 26.38 3.89
C SER A 191 17.49 27.22 3.50
N PHE A 192 16.57 26.65 2.72
CA PHE A 192 15.32 27.30 2.34
C PHE A 192 14.34 27.45 3.53
N ALA A 193 14.27 26.46 4.43
CA ALA A 193 13.43 26.54 5.63
C ALA A 193 13.85 27.72 6.55
N SER A 194 15.15 28.01 6.64
CA SER A 194 15.66 29.15 7.41
C SER A 194 15.43 30.53 6.78
N SER A 195 15.01 30.57 5.51
CA SER A 195 14.80 31.80 4.73
C SER A 195 13.35 32.30 4.73
N ILE A 196 12.40 31.55 5.33
CA ILE A 196 11.00 31.96 5.46
C ILE A 196 10.86 32.88 6.69
N PRO A 197 10.46 34.17 6.54
CA PRO A 197 10.22 35.04 7.68
C PRO A 197 9.01 34.51 8.47
N SER A 198 9.10 34.46 9.80
CA SER A 198 7.97 34.09 10.66
C SER A 198 6.73 34.92 10.30
N PRO A 199 5.52 34.31 10.18
CA PRO A 199 4.31 35.06 9.93
C PRO A 199 4.09 36.02 11.11
N ARG A 200 4.15 37.33 10.85
CA ARG A 200 3.63 38.31 11.81
C ARG A 200 2.12 38.07 11.91
N HIS A 201 1.61 37.96 13.13
CA HIS A 201 0.19 37.82 13.43
C HIS A 201 -0.66 38.74 12.54
N PRO A 202 -1.64 38.22 11.77
CA PRO A 202 -2.58 39.07 11.06
C PRO A 202 -3.61 39.60 12.04
N HIS A 203 -3.69 40.93 12.15
CA HIS A 203 -4.90 41.60 12.60
C HIS A 203 -6.07 41.18 11.69
N HIS A 204 -7.19 40.87 12.32
CA HIS A 204 -8.48 40.55 11.71
C HIS A 204 -8.77 41.33 10.42
N GLN A 205 -9.03 40.62 9.33
CA GLN A 205 -10.00 41.07 8.32
C GLN A 205 -10.62 39.88 7.59
N ASN A 206 -11.95 39.86 7.67
CA ASN A 206 -12.90 38.94 7.03
C ASN A 206 -12.78 38.99 5.51
N ILE A 207 -12.57 37.87 4.84
CA ILE A 207 -13.00 37.68 3.44
C ILE A 207 -13.53 36.25 3.26
N GLN A 208 -14.84 36.15 2.99
CA GLN A 208 -15.52 35.00 2.40
C GLN A 208 -15.21 34.91 0.90
N THR A 209 -15.14 33.67 0.37
CA THR A 209 -15.34 33.16 -1.02
C THR A 209 -14.24 32.14 -1.35
N THR A 210 -14.39 31.02 -2.07
CA THR A 210 -15.51 30.30 -2.72
C THR A 210 -14.95 28.90 -3.05
N TYR A 211 -15.73 27.85 -2.85
CA TYR A 211 -15.40 26.49 -3.28
C TYR A 211 -15.54 26.35 -4.79
N HIS A 212 -14.49 25.90 -5.47
CA HIS A 212 -14.57 25.28 -6.79
C HIS A 212 -13.71 24.01 -6.84
N GLU A 213 -14.36 22.92 -7.21
CA GLU A 213 -13.81 21.60 -7.47
C GLU A 213 -12.72 21.63 -8.54
N VAL A 214 -11.64 20.86 -8.33
CA VAL A 214 -10.93 20.19 -9.43
C VAL A 214 -10.54 18.79 -8.97
N GLY A 215 -11.32 17.80 -9.40
CA GLY A 215 -10.90 16.41 -9.37
C GLY A 215 -9.84 16.14 -10.44
N LYS A 216 -8.95 15.17 -10.16
CA LYS A 216 -8.18 14.38 -11.13
C LYS A 216 -7.42 13.29 -10.35
N TYR A 217 -8.02 12.09 -10.25
CA TYR A 217 -7.29 10.88 -9.90
C TYR A 217 -6.66 10.34 -11.19
N SER A 218 -5.35 10.17 -11.17
CA SER A 218 -4.60 9.46 -12.22
C SER A 218 -5.04 8.00 -12.26
N SER A 219 -5.27 7.49 -13.47
CA SER A 219 -5.62 6.09 -13.72
C SER A 219 -4.49 5.14 -13.30
N PRO A 220 -4.80 3.98 -12.68
CA PRO A 220 -3.81 2.94 -12.46
C PRO A 220 -3.46 2.21 -13.78
N PRO A 221 -2.30 1.54 -13.85
CA PRO A 221 -1.78 0.97 -15.09
C PRO A 221 -2.55 -0.28 -15.54
N PHE A 222 -2.94 -0.25 -16.81
CA PHE A 222 -3.18 -1.34 -17.78
C PHE A 222 -3.90 -2.63 -17.32
N LEU A 223 -5.21 -2.69 -17.61
CA LEU A 223 -5.85 -3.95 -18.01
C LEU A 223 -5.27 -4.40 -19.37
N PRO A 224 -5.04 -5.70 -19.61
CA PRO A 224 -4.65 -6.18 -20.93
C PRO A 224 -5.75 -5.89 -21.95
N SER A 225 -5.39 -5.21 -23.04
CA SER A 225 -6.33 -4.88 -24.12
C SER A 225 -6.83 -6.17 -24.80
N ILE A 226 -8.14 -6.38 -24.78
CA ILE A 226 -8.86 -7.45 -25.47
C ILE A 226 -9.27 -6.93 -26.84
N ASP A 227 -9.00 -7.68 -27.91
CA ASP A 227 -9.62 -7.39 -29.22
C ASP A 227 -11.07 -7.89 -29.25
N SER A 228 -11.83 -7.43 -30.25
CA SER A 228 -13.26 -7.70 -30.43
C SER A 228 -13.61 -9.15 -30.76
N SER A 229 -12.67 -10.10 -30.64
CA SER A 229 -12.87 -11.52 -30.94
C SER A 229 -12.63 -12.47 -29.75
N GLY A 230 -12.35 -11.94 -28.55
CA GLY A 230 -12.33 -12.74 -27.32
C GLY A 230 -11.22 -13.80 -27.24
N ARG A 231 -10.12 -13.66 -28.00
CA ARG A 231 -8.95 -14.55 -27.92
C ARG A 231 -7.71 -13.77 -27.47
N GLY A 232 -7.06 -14.27 -26.42
CA GLY A 232 -5.84 -13.67 -25.86
C GLY A 232 -4.69 -13.64 -26.85
N ILE A 233 -4.15 -12.45 -27.12
CA ILE A 233 -2.96 -12.25 -27.95
C ILE A 233 -1.73 -12.68 -27.13
N ARG A 234 -1.10 -13.80 -27.50
CA ARG A 234 0.27 -14.11 -27.05
C ARG A 234 1.22 -13.11 -27.72
N ARG A 235 1.93 -12.29 -26.96
CA ARG A 235 3.10 -11.56 -27.46
C ARG A 235 4.40 -12.37 -27.21
N PRO A 236 5.40 -12.25 -28.09
CA PRO A 236 6.58 -13.10 -28.08
C PRO A 236 7.51 -12.79 -26.91
N ARG A 237 8.26 -13.80 -26.46
CA ARG A 237 9.28 -13.69 -25.40
C ARG A 237 10.30 -12.61 -25.76
N SER A 238 10.36 -11.55 -24.95
CA SER A 238 11.48 -10.61 -24.93
C SER A 238 12.64 -11.25 -24.17
N SER A 239 13.77 -11.40 -24.85
CA SER A 239 15.05 -11.87 -24.31
C SER A 239 15.64 -10.85 -23.34
N ALA A 240 15.84 -11.23 -22.08
CA ALA A 240 16.71 -10.52 -21.17
C ALA A 240 18.20 -10.73 -21.56
N PRO A 241 19.09 -9.77 -21.31
CA PRO A 241 20.47 -9.85 -21.75
C PRO A 241 21.28 -10.87 -20.94
N PHE A 242 22.10 -11.62 -21.68
CA PHE A 242 23.14 -12.53 -21.20
C PHE A 242 24.07 -11.83 -20.20
N ARG A 243 24.25 -12.41 -19.00
CA ARG A 243 25.43 -12.17 -18.15
C ARG A 243 26.55 -13.11 -18.59
N PRO A 244 27.79 -12.63 -18.85
CA PRO A 244 28.89 -13.53 -19.14
C PRO A 244 29.42 -14.18 -17.86
N VAL A 245 29.60 -15.50 -17.93
CA VAL A 245 30.29 -16.33 -16.94
C VAL A 245 31.79 -16.13 -17.13
N LEU A 246 32.49 -15.63 -16.11
CA LEU A 246 33.94 -15.65 -16.07
C LEU A 246 34.41 -17.10 -15.89
N LYS A 247 34.97 -17.68 -16.95
CA LYS A 247 35.73 -18.93 -16.89
C LYS A 247 37.13 -18.62 -16.38
N GLY A 248 37.56 -19.40 -15.39
CA GLY A 248 38.93 -19.41 -14.90
C GLY A 248 39.93 -19.78 -16.00
N SER A 249 41.09 -19.13 -15.93
CA SER A 249 42.30 -19.52 -16.63
C SER A 249 43.12 -20.41 -15.70
N GLU A 250 43.17 -21.70 -16.03
CA GLU A 250 44.34 -22.53 -15.76
C GLU A 250 45.33 -22.28 -16.90
N GLU A 251 46.51 -21.78 -16.55
CA GLU A 251 47.84 -22.19 -17.04
C GLU A 251 48.87 -21.81 -15.98
#